data_AF-A0A1U7UJ94-F1
#
_entry.id   AF-A0A1U7UJ94-F1
#
_cell.length_a   1.000
_cell.length_b   1.000
_cell.length_c   1.000
_cell.angle_alpha   90.00
_cell.angle_beta   90.00
_cell.angle_gamma   90.00
#
_symmetry.space_group_name_H-M   'P 1'
#
loop_
_entity.id
_entity.type
_entity.pdbx_description
1 polymer ?
#
loop_
_entity_poly.entity_id
_entity_poly.type
_entity_poly.pdbx_seq_one_letter_code
_entity_poly.pdbx_strand_id
1 'polypeptide(L)'
;MDLIQANKDLISTGKKEFNVLLSQQVFGDPLISEEAMVIVVNDWINFYINYYKQKITGEQQEQDMALQELQQELNTLASPFLDKYRAFLKSHEDPNNLSPSS
;
A
#
# COMPACT_ATOMS: atom_id res chain seq x y z
N MET A 1 -17.92 15.89 -18.34
CA MET A 1 -17.62 14.88 -17.32
C MET A 1 -18.01 15.48 -15.98
N ASP A 2 -18.69 14.71 -15.15
CA ASP A 2 -19.05 15.10 -13.78
C ASP A 2 -17.78 15.07 -12.92
N LEU A 3 -17.50 16.14 -12.17
CA LEU A 3 -16.33 16.26 -11.29
C LEU A 3 -16.26 15.09 -10.30
N ILE A 4 -17.43 14.62 -9.85
CA ILE A 4 -17.56 13.46 -8.96
C ILE A 4 -17.08 12.19 -9.65
N GLN A 5 -17.40 12.01 -10.94
CA GLN A 5 -16.97 10.82 -11.69
C GLN A 5 -15.45 10.85 -11.96
N ALA A 6 -14.89 12.02 -12.28
CA ALA A 6 -13.46 12.16 -12.49
C ALA A 6 -12.65 11.79 -11.24
N ASN A 7 -13.11 12.20 -10.05
CA ASN A 7 -12.47 11.85 -8.78
C ASN A 7 -12.56 10.34 -8.49
N LYS A 8 -13.71 9.70 -8.77
CA LYS A 8 -13.85 8.24 -8.65
C LYS A 8 -12.90 7.47 -9.58
N ASP A 9 -12.74 7.94 -10.81
CA ASP A 9 -11.84 7.31 -11.78
C ASP A 9 -10.37 7.44 -11.33
N LEU A 10 -10.00 8.57 -10.73
CA LEU A 10 -8.68 8.77 -10.11
C LEU A 10 -8.45 7.80 -8.94
N ILE A 11 -9.42 7.65 -8.03
CA ILE A 11 -9.33 6.73 -6.90
C ILE A 11 -9.16 5.29 -7.40
N SER A 12 -9.97 4.88 -8.39
CA SER A 12 -9.88 3.54 -9.01
C SER A 12 -8.49 3.30 -9.62
N THR A 13 -7.94 4.31 -10.29
CA THR A 13 -6.58 4.25 -10.85
C THR A 13 -5.53 4.10 -9.74
N GLY A 14 -5.61 4.91 -8.68
CA GLY A 14 -4.67 4.86 -7.56
C GLY A 14 -4.68 3.50 -6.85
N LYS A 15 -5.86 2.93 -6.64
CA LYS A 15 -6.02 1.56 -6.10
C LYS A 15 -5.32 0.53 -6.98
N LYS A 16 -5.51 0.61 -8.30
CA LYS A 16 -4.93 -0.35 -9.25
C LYS A 16 -3.40 -0.26 -9.25
N GLU A 17 -2.85 0.95 -9.35
CA GLU A 17 -1.41 1.19 -9.35
C GLU A 17 -0.77 0.76 -8.03
N PHE A 18 -1.39 1.09 -6.90
CA PHE A 18 -0.90 0.68 -5.58
C PHE A 18 -0.94 -0.84 -5.40
N ASN A 19 -2.02 -1.50 -5.82
CA ASN A 19 -2.09 -2.96 -5.76
C ASN A 19 -1.02 -3.63 -6.64
N VAL A 20 -0.70 -3.04 -7.80
CA VAL A 20 0.42 -3.50 -8.64
C VAL A 20 1.75 -3.32 -7.91
N LEU A 21 1.99 -2.16 -7.29
CA LEU A 21 3.19 -1.89 -6.48
C LEU A 21 3.36 -2.95 -5.37
N LEU A 22 2.30 -3.24 -4.62
CA LEU A 22 2.32 -4.26 -3.56
C LEU A 22 2.61 -5.66 -4.12
N SER A 23 2.01 -6.03 -5.25
CA SER A 23 2.21 -7.35 -5.87
C SER A 23 3.60 -7.58 -6.44
N GLN A 24 4.33 -6.51 -6.76
CA GLN A 24 5.69 -6.57 -7.28
C GLN A 24 6.74 -6.73 -6.19
N GLN A 25 6.38 -6.52 -4.93
CA GLN A 25 7.33 -6.67 -3.83
C GLN A 25 7.72 -8.13 -3.68
N VAL A 26 9.01 -8.39 -3.84
CA VAL A 26 9.62 -9.69 -3.57
C VAL A 26 10.27 -9.61 -2.21
N PHE A 27 9.81 -10.43 -1.27
CA PHE A 27 10.44 -10.53 0.04
C PHE A 27 11.75 -11.33 -0.10
N GLY A 28 12.86 -10.74 0.33
CA GLY A 28 14.18 -11.33 0.18
C GLY A 28 15.25 -10.53 0.92
N ASP A 29 16.48 -11.03 0.88
CA ASP A 29 17.59 -10.45 1.62
C ASP A 29 18.10 -9.11 1.04
N PRO A 30 18.43 -8.12 1.88
CA PRO A 30 18.37 -8.15 3.35
C PRO A 30 16.94 -7.96 3.89
N LEU A 31 16.56 -8.80 4.85
CA LEU A 31 15.30 -8.69 5.57
C LEU A 31 15.28 -7.41 6.42
N ILE A 32 14.24 -6.60 6.27
CA ILE A 32 13.97 -5.47 7.15
C ILE A 32 12.99 -5.89 8.25
N SER A 33 12.99 -5.20 9.39
CA SER A 33 12.01 -5.49 10.45
C SER A 33 10.58 -5.22 9.98
N GLU A 34 9.60 -5.84 10.65
CA GLU A 34 8.18 -5.54 10.41
C GLU A 34 7.91 -4.04 10.54
N GLU A 35 8.44 -3.40 11.58
CA GLU A 35 8.31 -1.95 11.82
C GLU A 35 8.84 -1.12 10.65
N ALA A 36 9.99 -1.50 10.09
CA ALA A 36 10.56 -0.82 8.93
C ALA A 36 9.67 -0.99 7.69
N MET A 37 9.09 -2.16 7.46
CA MET A 37 8.15 -2.37 6.36
C MET A 37 6.86 -1.55 6.53
N VAL A 38 6.35 -1.42 7.74
CA VAL A 38 5.20 -0.54 8.03
C VAL A 38 5.52 0.91 7.67
N ILE A 39 6.72 1.40 8.00
CA ILE A 39 7.17 2.74 7.61
C ILE A 39 7.21 2.88 6.09
N VAL A 40 7.79 1.91 5.37
CA VAL A 40 7.87 1.93 3.90
C VAL A 40 6.48 1.99 3.26
N VAL A 41 5.54 1.17 3.73
CA VAL A 41 4.17 1.16 3.21
C VAL A 41 3.45 2.48 3.50
N ASN A 42 3.65 3.05 4.70
CA ASN A 42 3.10 4.36 5.03
C ASN A 42 3.68 5.47 4.14
N ASP A 43 4.98 5.42 3.83
CA ASP A 43 5.63 6.35 2.91
C ASP A 43 5.07 6.24 1.48
N TRP A 44 4.79 5.03 1.01
CA TRP A 44 4.10 4.83 -0.27
C TRP A 44 2.69 5.40 -0.26
N ILE A 45 1.90 5.17 0.80
CA ILE A 45 0.56 5.76 0.91
C ILE A 45 0.65 7.28 0.87
N ASN A 46 1.55 7.89 1.66
CA ASN A 46 1.77 9.33 1.67
C ASN A 46 2.18 9.86 0.29
N PHE A 47 3.03 9.13 -0.44
CA PHE A 47 3.41 9.48 -1.80
C PHE A 47 2.19 9.51 -2.74
N TYR A 48 1.34 8.48 -2.70
CA TYR A 48 0.12 8.43 -3.51
C TYR A 48 -0.85 9.56 -3.15
N ILE A 49 -1.09 9.81 -1.85
CA ILE A 49 -1.95 10.91 -1.41
C ILE A 49 -1.44 12.26 -1.91
N ASN A 50 -0.14 12.53 -1.76
CA ASN A 50 0.46 13.78 -2.23
C ASN A 50 0.39 13.92 -3.76
N TYR A 51 0.56 12.81 -4.49
CA TYR A 51 0.45 12.78 -5.94
C TYR A 51 -0.97 13.06 -6.43
N TYR A 52 -1.98 12.41 -5.85
CA TYR A 52 -3.38 12.59 -6.25
C TYR A 52 -3.99 13.90 -5.75
N LYS A 53 -3.49 14.47 -4.65
CA LYS A 53 -3.91 15.80 -4.15
C LYS A 53 -3.78 16.89 -5.21
N GLN A 54 -2.78 16.80 -6.09
CA GLN A 54 -2.57 17.76 -7.17
C GLN A 54 -3.47 17.52 -8.40
N LYS A 55 -4.16 16.38 -8.45
CA LYS A 55 -4.95 15.92 -9.60
C LYS A 55 -6.45 15.95 -9.37
N ILE A 56 -6.87 15.86 -8.11
CA ILE A 56 -8.28 15.91 -7.74
C ILE A 56 -8.79 17.33 -7.96
N THR A 57 -10.00 17.43 -8.49
CA THR A 57 -10.66 18.68 -8.84
C THR A 57 -11.98 18.80 -8.09
N GLY A 58 -12.50 20.02 -7.95
CA GLY A 58 -13.76 20.28 -7.24
C GLY A 58 -13.55 21.23 -6.06
N GLU A 59 -14.59 21.38 -5.24
CA GLU A 59 -14.51 22.19 -4.02
C GLU A 59 -13.61 21.54 -2.97
N GLN A 60 -13.09 22.32 -2.03
CA GLN A 60 -12.16 21.81 -1.01
C GLN A 60 -12.74 20.63 -0.22
N GLN A 61 -14.04 20.66 0.11
CA GLN A 61 -14.71 19.56 0.79
C GLN A 61 -14.74 18.28 -0.06
N GLU A 62 -14.99 18.40 -1.37
CA GLU A 62 -14.98 17.25 -2.29
C GLU A 62 -13.57 16.69 -2.45
N GLN A 63 -12.56 17.56 -2.51
CA GLN A 63 -11.16 17.16 -2.58
C GLN A 63 -10.75 16.39 -1.33
N ASP A 64 -11.09 16.91 -0.15
CA ASP A 64 -10.76 16.30 1.14
C ASP A 64 -11.46 14.94 1.28
N MET A 65 -12.73 14.83 0.89
CA MET A 65 -13.45 13.55 0.88
C MET A 65 -12.80 12.52 -0.05
N ALA A 66 -12.47 12.91 -1.29
CA ALA A 66 -11.85 12.02 -2.26
C ALA A 66 -10.45 11.55 -1.81
N LEU A 67 -9.68 12.42 -1.16
CA LEU A 67 -8.37 12.07 -0.59
C LEU A 67 -8.49 11.14 0.61
N GLN A 68 -9.46 11.36 1.49
CA GLN A 68 -9.74 10.46 2.62
C GLN A 68 -10.17 9.08 2.12
N GLU A 69 -11.06 9.03 1.13
CA GLU A 69 -11.50 7.77 0.52
C GLU A 69 -10.31 7.03 -0.11
N LEU A 70 -9.47 7.73 -0.89
CA LEU A 70 -8.24 7.14 -1.42
C LEU A 70 -7.35 6.58 -0.30
N GLN A 71 -7.10 7.36 0.75
CA GLN A 71 -6.25 6.93 1.87
C GLN A 71 -6.79 5.68 2.55
N GLN A 72 -8.11 5.60 2.78
CA GLN A 72 -8.75 4.44 3.39
C GLN A 72 -8.62 3.19 2.51
N GLU A 73 -8.82 3.34 1.20
CA GLU A 73 -8.70 2.25 0.24
C GLU A 73 -7.26 1.72 0.14
N LEU A 74 -6.27 2.61 0.12
CA LEU A 74 -4.86 2.22 0.11
C LEU A 74 -4.46 1.49 1.40
N ASN A 75 -4.90 1.97 2.57
CA ASN A 75 -4.71 1.26 3.84
C ASN A 75 -5.34 -0.14 3.84
N THR A 76 -6.53 -0.26 3.25
CA THR A 76 -7.24 -1.54 3.13
C THR A 76 -6.47 -2.53 2.27
N LEU A 77 -5.85 -2.07 1.17
CA LEU A 77 -4.99 -2.89 0.30
C LEU A 77 -3.65 -3.25 0.98
N ALA A 78 -3.10 -2.34 1.79
CA ALA A 78 -1.85 -2.53 2.50
C ALA A 78 -1.93 -3.58 3.63
N SER A 79 -3.06 -3.66 4.33
CA SER A 79 -3.26 -4.59 5.45
C SER A 79 -2.91 -6.05 5.12
N PRO A 80 -3.48 -6.70 4.09
CA PRO A 80 -3.13 -8.07 3.75
C PRO A 80 -1.70 -8.24 3.24
N PHE A 81 -1.08 -7.18 2.70
CA PHE A 81 0.32 -7.20 2.31
C PHE A 81 1.24 -7.25 3.54
N LEU A 82 0.99 -6.42 4.56
CA LEU A 82 1.74 -6.42 5.81
C LEU A 82 1.56 -7.73 6.58
N ASP A 83 0.36 -8.31 6.58
CA ASP A 83 0.12 -9.62 7.19
C ASP A 83 0.94 -10.74 6.51
N LYS A 84 1.03 -10.72 5.18
CA LYS A 84 1.91 -11.65 4.43
C LYS A 84 3.38 -11.45 4.78
N TYR A 85 3.83 -10.19 4.90
CA TYR A 85 5.20 -9.89 5.29
C TYR A 85 5.53 -10.39 6.69
N ARG A 86 4.64 -10.14 7.66
CA ARG A 86 4.76 -10.66 9.03
C ARG A 86 4.85 -12.18 9.05
N ALA A 87 4.01 -12.87 8.28
CA ALA A 87 4.06 -14.33 8.17
C ALA A 87 5.39 -14.83 7.58
N PHE A 88 5.91 -14.12 6.58
CA PHE A 88 7.21 -14.41 5.97
C PHE A 88 8.38 -14.21 6.93
N LEU A 89 8.38 -13.16 7.76
CA LEU A 89 9.42 -12.98 8.79
C LEU A 89 9.40 -14.13 9.81
N LYS A 90 8.21 -14.51 10.30
CA LYS A 90 8.05 -15.64 11.23
C LYS A 90 8.58 -16.96 10.67
N SER A 91 8.43 -17.22 9.37
CA SER A 91 8.95 -18.46 8.77
C SER A 91 10.48 -18.50 8.69
N HIS A 92 11.15 -17.34 8.72
CA HIS A 92 12.62 -17.22 8.71
C HIS A 92 13.23 -17.18 10.12
N GLU A 93 12.43 -16.83 11.14
CA GLU A 93 12.84 -16.89 12.55
C GLU A 93 12.85 -18.33 13.10
N ASP A 94 12.14 -19.27 12.45
CA ASP A 94 12.01 -20.66 12.90
C ASP A 94 13.26 -21.49 12.52
N PRO A 95 14.16 -21.86 13.48
CA PRO A 95 15.43 -22.54 13.17
C PRO A 95 15.25 -23.95 12.61
N ASN A 96 14.05 -24.54 12.72
CA ASN A 96 13.73 -25.88 12.23
C ASN A 96 13.45 -25.95 10.72
N ASN A 97 13.33 -24.81 10.01
CA ASN A 97 13.18 -24.79 8.55
C ASN A 97 14.52 -24.80 7.80
N LEU A 98 15.64 -24.66 8.51
CA LEU A 98 16.97 -25.00 8.01
C LEU A 98 17.23 -26.50 8.25
N SER A 99 16.45 -27.38 7.63
CA SER A 99 16.86 -28.79 7.56
C SER A 99 18.12 -28.88 6.70
N PRO A 100 19.24 -29.41 7.20
CA PRO A 100 20.27 -29.93 6.32
C PRO A 100 19.75 -31.27 5.81
N SER A 101 19.18 -31.28 4.60
CA SER A 101 19.01 -32.52 3.86
C SER A 101 20.39 -33.16 3.68
N SER A 102 20.64 -34.24 4.42
CA SER A 102 21.76 -35.17 4.24
C SER A 102 21.38 -36.28 3.27
#